data_AF-A0A1T5F9G1-F1
#
_entry.id   AF-A0A1T5F9G1-F1
#
_cell.length_a   1.000
_cell.length_b   1.000
_cell.length_c   1.000
_cell.angle_alpha   90.00
_cell.angle_beta   90.00
_cell.angle_gamma   90.00
#
_symmetry.space_group_name_H-M   'P 1'
#
loop_
_entity.id
_entity.type
_entity.pdbx_description
1 polymer ?
#
loop_
_entity_poly.entity_id
_entity_poly.type
_entity_poly.pdbx_seq_one_letter_code
_entity_poly.pdbx_strand_id
1 'polypeptide(L)'
;MNTAFRKSVLVGIAGLSVAGTAAGCAPSAQAPAAQGAPPASESAAGTGSYKDGTYSADGNYTSPNGTETVGVELTLAGGAVSDVKITQHPSNPNTRKFQGEFAGGIQSQVVGKKLDEIKVSKVAGSSLTSGGFNQAVAKIKSQAQ
;
A
#
# COMPACT_ATOMS: atom_id res chain seq x y z
N MET A 1 -2.38 -27.31 19.24
CA MET A 1 -2.00 -26.69 20.52
C MET A 1 -2.23 -25.20 20.39
N ASN A 2 -3.22 -24.72 21.12
CA ASN A 2 -3.74 -23.36 21.10
C ASN A 2 -2.77 -22.40 21.80
N THR A 3 -2.63 -21.18 21.30
CA THR A 3 -2.24 -20.04 22.13
C THR A 3 -3.28 -18.94 21.98
N ALA A 4 -3.90 -18.62 23.11
CA ALA A 4 -5.04 -17.75 23.27
C ALA A 4 -4.67 -16.27 23.48
N PHE A 5 -5.62 -15.43 23.07
CA PHE A 5 -6.01 -14.09 23.51
C PHE A 5 -5.38 -13.47 24.78
N ARG A 6 -5.12 -12.15 24.70
CA ARG A 6 -5.22 -11.14 25.77
C ARG A 6 -5.74 -9.84 25.10
N LYS A 7 -7.00 -9.41 25.21
CA LYS A 7 -7.77 -8.83 26.34
C LYS A 7 -7.23 -7.48 26.82
N SER A 8 -7.88 -6.40 26.39
CA SER A 8 -7.99 -5.12 27.11
C SER A 8 -9.46 -4.66 27.05
N VAL A 9 -9.97 -4.27 28.21
CA VAL A 9 -11.37 -3.90 28.51
C VAL A 9 -11.38 -2.45 29.02
N LEU A 10 -12.55 -1.80 28.94
CA LEU A 10 -13.01 -0.55 29.59
C LEU A 10 -12.71 0.72 28.77
N VAL A 11 -13.64 1.63 28.52
CA VAL A 11 -14.55 2.33 29.45
C VAL A 11 -15.83 2.75 28.72
N GLY A 12 -16.99 2.58 29.37
CA GLY A 12 -18.29 3.10 28.92
C GLY A 12 -18.58 4.51 29.40
N ILE A 13 -19.43 5.23 28.65
CA ILE A 13 -20.16 6.39 29.15
C ILE A 13 -21.55 6.35 28.53
N ALA A 14 -22.56 6.24 29.38
CA ALA A 14 -23.97 6.40 29.07
C ALA A 14 -24.38 7.88 29.18
N GLY A 15 -25.33 8.31 28.36
CA GLY A 15 -26.03 9.59 28.50
C GLY A 15 -26.87 9.87 27.25
N LEU A 16 -28.16 9.55 27.23
CA LEU A 16 -29.31 10.28 27.80
C LEU A 16 -30.05 11.05 26.69
N SER A 17 -31.19 10.50 26.28
CA SER A 17 -32.10 10.99 25.25
C SER A 17 -32.84 12.27 25.65
N VAL A 18 -33.10 13.17 24.69
CA VAL A 18 -34.23 14.11 24.73
C VAL A 18 -34.88 14.15 23.35
N ALA A 19 -36.19 13.89 23.31
CA ALA A 19 -37.08 14.10 22.19
C ALA A 19 -37.88 15.40 22.40
N GLY A 20 -38.21 16.13 21.32
CA GLY A 20 -39.10 17.29 21.38
C GLY A 20 -39.40 17.88 19.99
N THR A 21 -40.69 17.89 19.62
CA THR A 21 -41.30 18.39 18.38
C THR A 21 -41.86 19.81 18.56
N ALA A 22 -41.85 20.66 17.52
CA ALA A 22 -42.99 21.53 17.11
C ALA A 22 -42.61 22.50 15.97
N ALA A 23 -43.62 22.86 15.18
CA ALA A 23 -43.60 23.54 13.88
C ALA A 23 -43.31 25.05 13.90
N GLY A 24 -42.78 25.57 12.78
CA GLY A 24 -42.72 27.00 12.45
C GLY A 24 -42.36 27.21 10.97
N CYS A 25 -43.19 27.96 10.24
CA CYS A 25 -43.15 28.15 8.79
C CYS A 25 -42.46 29.49 8.41
N ALA A 26 -41.41 29.42 7.56
CA ALA A 26 -40.92 30.30 6.47
C ALA A 26 -40.90 31.86 6.59
N PRO A 27 -40.18 32.61 5.71
CA PRO A 27 -38.92 32.34 4.99
C PRO A 27 -37.91 33.51 5.16
N SER A 28 -36.62 33.29 4.87
CA SER A 28 -35.72 34.32 4.30
C SER A 28 -34.39 33.73 3.84
N ALA A 29 -33.93 34.23 2.70
CA ALA A 29 -32.84 33.75 1.88
C ALA A 29 -31.44 33.91 2.49
N GLN A 30 -30.57 32.91 2.27
CA GLN A 30 -29.22 33.06 1.69
C GLN A 30 -28.41 31.76 1.86
N ALA A 31 -28.14 31.07 0.76
CA ALA A 31 -26.91 30.29 0.60
C ALA A 31 -25.73 31.28 0.50
N PRO A 32 -24.47 30.94 0.87
CA PRO A 32 -23.80 29.73 0.39
C PRO A 32 -22.78 29.07 1.34
N ALA A 33 -22.16 28.02 0.80
CA ALA A 33 -20.89 27.39 1.18
C ALA A 33 -20.95 26.28 2.23
N ALA A 34 -21.24 25.09 1.71
CA ALA A 34 -20.76 23.83 2.25
C ALA A 34 -19.26 23.93 2.56
N GLN A 35 -18.91 23.84 3.84
CA GLN A 35 -17.53 23.66 4.27
C GLN A 35 -17.13 22.23 3.90
N GLY A 36 -16.30 22.15 2.86
CA GLY A 36 -15.77 20.91 2.33
C GLY A 36 -15.07 20.10 3.41
N ALA A 37 -15.54 18.87 3.58
CA ALA A 37 -14.65 17.78 3.94
C ALA A 37 -13.46 17.80 2.96
N PRO A 38 -12.23 17.50 3.41
CA PRO A 38 -11.13 17.35 2.47
C PRO A 38 -11.56 16.34 1.41
N PRO A 39 -11.26 16.56 0.12
CA PRO A 39 -11.50 15.52 -0.86
C PRO A 39 -10.70 14.31 -0.40
N ALA A 40 -11.39 13.25 0.02
CA ALA A 40 -10.83 11.91 -0.08
C ALA A 40 -10.36 11.84 -1.52
N SER A 41 -9.04 11.78 -1.70
CA SER A 41 -8.42 11.75 -3.02
C SER A 41 -9.23 10.78 -3.87
N GLU A 42 -9.98 11.32 -4.83
CA GLU A 42 -10.44 10.54 -5.95
C GLU A 42 -9.15 10.06 -6.60
N SER A 43 -8.68 8.91 -6.12
CA SER A 43 -7.74 8.07 -6.84
C SER A 43 -8.39 7.89 -8.18
N ALA A 44 -7.94 8.70 -9.14
CA ALA A 44 -8.33 8.64 -10.52
C ALA A 44 -8.33 7.15 -10.85
N ALA A 45 -9.53 6.59 -10.99
CA ALA A 45 -9.75 5.22 -11.36
C ALA A 45 -9.08 5.09 -12.72
N GLY A 46 -7.81 4.67 -12.69
CA GLY A 46 -7.07 4.37 -13.88
C GLY A 46 -7.88 3.30 -14.54
N THR A 47 -8.40 3.58 -15.73
CA THR A 47 -9.12 2.66 -16.59
C THR A 47 -8.38 1.32 -16.54
N GLY A 48 -8.98 0.38 -15.80
CA GLY A 48 -8.28 -0.68 -15.10
C GLY A 48 -7.73 -1.73 -16.05
N SER A 49 -6.42 -1.64 -16.35
CA SER A 49 -5.67 -2.78 -16.87
C SER A 49 -5.38 -3.83 -15.80
N TYR A 50 -5.47 -3.46 -14.52
CA TYR A 50 -5.15 -4.33 -13.38
C TYR A 50 -6.27 -4.28 -12.34
N LYS A 51 -6.60 -5.44 -11.77
CA LYS A 51 -7.57 -5.59 -10.70
C LYS A 51 -6.96 -5.15 -9.38
N ASP A 52 -7.75 -4.40 -8.62
CA ASP A 52 -7.36 -3.98 -7.28
C ASP A 52 -7.26 -5.18 -6.35
N GLY A 53 -6.28 -5.16 -5.44
CA GLY A 53 -5.97 -6.29 -4.58
C GLY A 53 -4.53 -6.27 -4.07
N THR A 54 -4.18 -7.25 -3.25
CA THR A 54 -2.81 -7.46 -2.79
C THR A 54 -2.23 -8.65 -3.51
N TYR A 55 -1.07 -8.45 -4.14
CA TYR A 55 -0.38 -9.43 -4.96
C TYR A 55 1.03 -9.62 -4.45
N SER A 56 1.46 -10.88 -4.36
CA SER A 56 2.78 -11.22 -3.86
C SER A 56 3.49 -12.12 -4.85
N ALA A 57 4.74 -11.80 -5.15
CA ALA A 57 5.59 -12.57 -6.03
C ALA A 57 7.05 -12.47 -5.61
N ASP A 58 7.77 -13.57 -5.82
CA ASP A 58 9.22 -13.59 -5.62
C ASP A 58 9.96 -13.19 -6.88
N GLY A 59 11.00 -12.37 -6.69
CA GLY A 59 11.96 -11.98 -7.71
C GLY A 59 13.31 -12.62 -7.43
N ASN A 60 13.94 -13.17 -8.45
CA ASN A 60 15.31 -13.66 -8.36
C ASN A 60 16.30 -12.73 -9.08
N TYR A 61 17.51 -12.64 -8.54
CA TYR A 61 18.60 -11.90 -9.15
C TYR A 61 19.94 -12.57 -8.87
N THR A 62 20.90 -12.36 -9.76
CA THR A 62 22.25 -12.93 -9.60
C THR A 62 23.15 -11.92 -8.89
N SER A 63 23.78 -12.37 -7.81
CA SER A 63 24.84 -11.64 -7.12
C SER A 63 26.18 -12.39 -7.27
N PRO A 64 27.31 -11.75 -6.94
CA PRO A 64 28.60 -12.45 -6.89
C PRO A 64 28.62 -13.66 -5.93
N ASN A 65 27.68 -13.73 -4.97
CA ASN A 65 27.56 -14.84 -4.01
C ASN A 65 26.59 -15.93 -4.48
N GLY A 66 26.04 -15.81 -5.70
CA GLY A 66 25.04 -16.73 -6.24
C GLY A 66 23.67 -16.09 -6.47
N THR A 67 22.68 -16.92 -6.76
CA THR A 67 21.29 -16.50 -6.95
C THR A 67 20.66 -16.12 -5.62
N GLU A 68 20.10 -14.91 -5.57
CA GLU A 68 19.40 -14.36 -4.42
C GLU A 68 17.91 -14.20 -4.76
N THR A 69 17.08 -14.18 -3.72
CA THR A 69 15.63 -14.00 -3.84
C THR A 69 15.17 -12.81 -3.02
N VAL A 70 14.20 -12.05 -3.54
CA VAL A 70 13.50 -10.98 -2.83
C VAL A 70 12.00 -11.18 -3.04
N GLY A 71 11.25 -11.28 -1.95
CA GLY A 71 9.79 -11.33 -2.01
C GLY A 71 9.23 -9.92 -2.10
N VAL A 72 8.25 -9.72 -2.97
CA VAL A 72 7.60 -8.43 -3.18
C VAL A 72 6.11 -8.62 -3.03
N GLU A 73 5.50 -7.80 -2.19
CA GLU A 73 4.06 -7.70 -2.01
C GLU A 73 3.64 -6.27 -2.38
N LEU A 74 2.69 -6.15 -3.32
CA LEU A 74 2.16 -4.88 -3.79
C LEU A 74 0.65 -4.86 -3.58
N THR A 75 0.16 -3.76 -3.03
CA THR A 75 -1.28 -3.46 -2.98
C THR A 75 -1.62 -2.50 -4.10
N LEU A 76 -2.57 -2.90 -4.96
CA LEU A 76 -3.07 -2.12 -6.07
C LEU A 76 -4.44 -1.53 -5.74
N ALA A 77 -4.62 -0.23 -6.03
CA ALA A 77 -5.91 0.44 -6.03
C ALA A 77 -6.02 1.40 -7.23
N GLY A 78 -7.10 1.31 -8.00
CA GLY A 78 -7.31 2.12 -9.20
C GLY A 78 -6.19 1.98 -10.26
N GLY A 79 -5.57 0.79 -10.33
CA GLY A 79 -4.43 0.51 -11.21
C GLY A 79 -3.10 1.17 -10.81
N ALA A 80 -3.00 1.74 -9.60
CA ALA A 80 -1.78 2.29 -9.03
C ALA A 80 -1.35 1.50 -7.78
N VAL A 81 -0.05 1.55 -7.47
CA VAL A 81 0.49 0.94 -6.24
C VAL A 81 0.15 1.84 -5.05
N SER A 82 -0.66 1.34 -4.13
CA SER A 82 -0.99 2.03 -2.88
C SER A 82 -0.04 1.68 -1.74
N ASP A 83 0.49 0.45 -1.74
CA ASP A 83 1.43 -0.02 -0.72
C ASP A 83 2.43 -1.01 -1.32
N VAL A 84 3.63 -1.06 -0.72
CA VAL A 84 4.67 -2.04 -1.08
C VAL A 84 5.33 -2.57 0.16
N LYS A 85 5.51 -3.89 0.19
CA LYS A 85 6.23 -4.58 1.24
C LYS A 85 7.26 -5.52 0.64
N ILE A 86 8.47 -5.49 1.20
CA ILE A 86 9.58 -6.32 0.78
C ILE A 86 9.82 -7.40 1.82
N THR A 87 9.74 -8.66 1.39
CA THR A 87 10.14 -9.82 2.17
C THR A 87 11.59 -10.16 1.84
N GLN A 88 12.45 -10.03 2.84
CA GLN A 88 13.87 -10.29 2.69
C GLN A 88 14.15 -11.80 2.79
N HIS A 89 15.00 -12.31 1.89
CA HIS A 89 15.52 -13.69 1.96
C HIS A 89 17.05 -13.64 2.01
N PRO A 90 17.64 -13.24 3.14
CA PRO A 90 19.09 -13.08 3.24
C PRO A 90 19.80 -14.44 3.26
N SER A 91 20.53 -14.75 2.18
CA SER A 91 21.45 -15.90 2.15
C SER A 91 22.79 -15.61 2.87
N ASN A 92 23.18 -14.33 2.93
CA ASN A 92 24.44 -13.86 3.47
C ASN A 92 24.29 -12.43 4.07
N PRO A 93 25.28 -11.93 4.84
CA PRO A 93 25.21 -10.60 5.48
C PRO A 93 25.08 -9.43 4.50
N ASN A 94 25.71 -9.52 3.32
CA ASN A 94 25.60 -8.49 2.29
C ASN A 94 24.18 -8.42 1.71
N THR A 95 23.55 -9.57 1.44
CA THR A 95 22.15 -9.63 1.00
C THR A 95 21.24 -8.97 2.03
N ARG A 96 21.41 -9.29 3.32
CA ARG A 96 20.60 -8.66 4.38
C ARG A 96 20.72 -7.15 4.35
N LYS A 97 21.95 -6.63 4.23
CA LYS A 97 22.21 -5.19 4.17
C LYS A 97 21.51 -4.55 2.98
N PHE A 98 21.78 -5.03 1.76
CA PHE A 98 21.25 -4.41 0.54
C PHE A 98 19.75 -4.58 0.37
N GLN A 99 19.18 -5.72 0.78
CA GLN A 99 17.72 -5.88 0.79
C GLN A 99 17.05 -5.02 1.88
N GLY A 100 17.74 -4.79 3.01
CA GLY A 100 17.34 -3.81 4.02
C GLY A 100 17.27 -2.39 3.48
N GLU A 101 18.36 -1.93 2.87
CA GLU A 101 18.43 -0.61 2.24
C GLU A 101 17.37 -0.47 1.14
N PHE A 102 17.20 -1.49 0.30
CA PHE A 102 16.17 -1.51 -0.74
C PHE A 102 14.75 -1.40 -0.16
N ALA A 103 14.43 -2.20 0.86
CA ALA A 103 13.13 -2.17 1.52
C ALA A 103 12.81 -0.81 2.14
N GLY A 104 13.81 -0.15 2.73
CA GLY A 104 13.64 1.19 3.30
C GLY A 104 13.45 2.30 2.24
N GLY A 105 13.98 2.12 1.03
CA GLY A 105 13.93 3.15 -0.02
C GLY A 105 12.84 2.95 -1.08
N ILE A 106 12.33 1.73 -1.25
CA ILE A 106 11.46 1.40 -2.39
C ILE A 106 10.08 2.06 -2.28
N GLN A 107 9.54 2.18 -1.07
CA GLN A 107 8.19 2.67 -0.83
C GLN A 107 7.98 4.06 -1.43
N SER A 108 8.92 4.99 -1.18
CA SER A 108 8.88 6.34 -1.72
C SER A 108 9.04 6.41 -3.24
N GLN A 109 9.54 5.35 -3.89
CA GLN A 109 9.72 5.31 -5.33
C GLN A 109 8.54 4.72 -6.09
N VAL A 110 7.74 3.86 -5.46
CA VAL A 110 6.70 3.09 -6.17
C VAL A 110 5.28 3.42 -5.74
N VAL A 111 5.08 3.86 -4.50
CA VAL A 111 3.74 4.26 -4.03
C VAL A 111 3.23 5.46 -4.81
N GLY A 112 1.99 5.38 -5.27
CA GLY A 112 1.32 6.39 -6.09
C GLY A 112 1.58 6.28 -7.59
N LYS A 113 2.48 5.40 -8.04
CA LYS A 113 2.75 5.18 -9.48
C LYS A 113 1.86 4.08 -10.05
N LYS A 114 1.57 4.16 -11.36
CA LYS A 114 0.89 3.07 -12.08
C LYS A 114 1.81 1.85 -12.15
N LEU A 115 1.21 0.67 -12.05
CA LEU A 115 1.97 -0.59 -12.06
C LEU A 115 2.84 -0.71 -13.34
N ASP A 116 2.35 -0.23 -14.48
CA ASP A 116 3.10 -0.22 -15.75
C ASP A 116 4.39 0.59 -15.71
N GLU A 117 4.36 1.71 -15.00
CA GLU A 117 5.47 2.66 -14.87
C GLU A 117 6.52 2.21 -13.85
N ILE A 118 6.24 1.16 -13.07
CA ILE A 118 7.18 0.62 -12.10
C ILE A 118 8.35 -0.06 -12.82
N LYS A 119 9.47 0.66 -12.90
CA LYS A 119 10.81 0.14 -13.13
C LYS A 119 11.82 0.90 -12.30
N VAL A 120 12.52 0.20 -11.42
CA VAL A 120 13.58 0.77 -10.59
C VAL A 120 14.94 0.30 -11.05
N SER A 121 15.94 1.17 -11.01
CA SER A 121 17.32 0.85 -11.42
C SER A 121 18.26 0.71 -10.22
N LYS A 122 18.17 1.63 -9.26
CA LYS A 122 18.93 1.62 -8.02
C LYS A 122 18.09 2.28 -6.94
N VAL A 123 17.93 1.59 -5.83
CA VAL A 123 17.20 2.11 -4.66
C VAL A 123 18.12 2.01 -3.46
N ALA A 124 18.39 3.14 -2.81
CA ALA A 124 19.28 3.23 -1.64
C ALA A 124 20.64 2.52 -1.82
N GLY A 125 21.21 2.55 -3.03
CA GLY A 125 22.48 1.87 -3.33
C GLY A 125 22.36 0.45 -3.89
N SER A 126 21.19 -0.20 -3.77
CA SER A 126 20.97 -1.57 -4.23
C SER A 126 20.42 -1.64 -5.67
N SER A 127 21.31 -1.92 -6.63
CA SER A 127 20.93 -2.15 -8.03
C SER A 127 20.53 -3.60 -8.34
N LEU A 128 21.16 -4.58 -7.68
CA LEU A 128 20.86 -5.99 -7.95
C LEU A 128 19.46 -6.36 -7.43
N THR A 129 19.10 -5.91 -6.22
CA THR A 129 17.75 -6.13 -5.67
C THR A 129 16.68 -5.46 -6.53
N SER A 130 16.99 -4.34 -7.19
CA SER A 130 16.10 -3.69 -8.16
C SER A 130 15.76 -4.63 -9.34
N GLY A 131 16.72 -5.46 -9.78
CA GLY A 131 16.49 -6.47 -10.81
C GLY A 131 15.48 -7.53 -10.39
N GLY A 132 15.65 -8.08 -9.17
CA GLY A 132 14.70 -9.03 -8.60
C GLY A 132 13.31 -8.41 -8.42
N PHE A 133 13.24 -7.20 -7.88
CA PHE A 133 11.98 -6.47 -7.71
C PHE A 133 11.24 -6.28 -9.04
N ASN A 134 11.92 -5.82 -10.10
CA ASN A 134 11.31 -5.66 -11.41
C ASN A 134 10.78 -6.99 -11.99
N GLN A 135 11.48 -8.10 -11.72
CA GLN A 135 11.01 -9.43 -12.09
C GLN A 135 9.74 -9.83 -11.33
N ALA A 136 9.67 -9.54 -10.03
CA ALA A 136 8.48 -9.77 -9.22
C ALA A 136 7.30 -8.91 -9.68
N VAL A 137 7.54 -7.62 -9.97
CA VAL A 137 6.54 -6.71 -10.55
C VAL A 137 5.98 -7.26 -11.86
N ALA A 138 6.82 -7.80 -12.74
CA ALA A 138 6.36 -8.40 -13.99
C ALA A 138 5.42 -9.60 -13.76
N LYS A 139 5.70 -10.43 -12.75
CA LYS A 139 4.80 -11.53 -12.35
C LYS A 139 3.48 -11.00 -11.78
N ILE A 140 3.54 -9.98 -10.92
CA ILE A 140 2.35 -9.33 -10.36
C ILE A 140 1.49 -8.71 -11.45
N LYS A 141 2.08 -8.08 -12.46
CA LYS A 141 1.36 -7.58 -13.64
C LYS A 141 0.54 -8.68 -14.29
N SER A 142 1.13 -9.85 -14.54
CA SER A 142 0.40 -10.99 -15.11
C SER A 142 -0.67 -11.57 -14.18
N GLN A 143 -0.49 -11.49 -12.86
CA GLN A 143 -1.49 -11.96 -11.89
C GLN A 143 -2.67 -10.99 -11.74
N ALA A 144 -2.43 -9.69 -11.91
CA ALA A 144 -3.41 -8.65 -11.68
C ALA A 144 -4.25 -8.32 -12.94
N GLN A 145 -3.94 -8.89 -14.11
CA GLN A 145 -4.72 -8.70 -15.34
C GLN A 145 -6.07 -9.44 -15.31
#